data_AF-A0A6P2A1M3-F1
#
_entry.id   AF-A0A6P2A1M3-F1
#
_cell.length_a   1.000
_cell.length_b   1.000
_cell.length_c   1.000
_cell.angle_alpha   90.00
_cell.angle_beta   90.00
_cell.angle_gamma   90.00
#
_symmetry.space_group_name_H-M   'P 1'
#
loop_
_entity.id
_entity.type
_entity.pdbx_description
1 polymer ?
#
loop_
_entity_poly.entity_id
_entity_poly.type
_entity_poly.pdbx_seq_one_letter_code
_entity_poly.pdbx_strand_id
1 'polypeptide(L)' 'MPLPKISEAREFSDEQLVEEILAVKKQLFQLRLQKATRQLEKPHQFRHARHRLSQLLTVETERKRAASQPAKEQQ' A
#
# COMPACT_ATOMS: atom_id res chain seq x y z
N MET A 1 12.44 -1.72 13.49
CA MET A 1 12.72 -0.93 12.27
C MET A 1 11.60 0.08 12.05
N PRO A 2 11.90 1.30 11.58
CA PRO A 2 10.88 2.30 11.30
C PRO A 2 9.93 1.79 10.21
N LEU A 3 8.65 2.16 10.33
CA LEU A 3 7.66 1.84 9.31
C LEU A 3 7.97 2.63 8.02
N PRO A 4 7.72 2.06 6.83
CA PRO A 4 7.92 2.77 5.57
C PRO A 4 7.12 4.08 5.58
N LYS A 5 7.76 5.16 5.11
CA LYS A 5 7.15 6.49 5.09
C LYS A 5 6.22 6.63 3.88
N ILE A 6 5.19 7.45 4.04
CA ILE A 6 4.22 7.76 2.98
C ILE A 6 4.87 8.50 1.80
N SER A 7 5.96 9.23 2.03
CA SER A 7 6.65 10.02 1.01
C SER A 7 7.07 9.17 -0.19
N GLU A 8 7.62 7.99 0.07
CA GLU A 8 8.01 7.03 -0.97
C GLU A 8 6.81 6.59 -1.83
N ALA A 9 5.62 6.47 -1.25
CA ALA A 9 4.41 6.08 -1.98
C ALA A 9 3.87 7.21 -2.88
N ARG A 10 4.20 8.48 -2.59
CA ARG A 10 3.78 9.63 -3.42
C ARG A 10 4.68 9.86 -4.62
N GLU A 11 5.94 9.42 -4.55
CA GLU A 11 6.94 9.57 -5.61
C GLU A 11 6.70 8.62 -6.80
N PHE A 12 5.98 7.51 -6.60
CA PHE A 12 5.70 6.54 -7.67
C PHE A 12 4.70 7.05 -8.70
N SER A 13 4.85 6.61 -9.96
CA SER A 13 3.82 6.81 -11.00
C SER A 13 2.56 5.99 -10.72
N ASP A 14 1.45 6.26 -11.42
CA ASP A 14 0.20 5.51 -11.23
C ASP A 14 0.36 4.01 -11.53
N GLU A 15 1.13 3.67 -12.57
CA GLU A 15 1.43 2.28 -12.94
C GLU A 15 2.28 1.58 -11.88
N GLN A 16 3.34 2.24 -11.42
CA GLN A 16 4.21 1.73 -10.35
C GLN A 16 3.46 1.53 -9.04
N LEU A 17 2.50 2.42 -8.73
CA LEU A 17 1.66 2.29 -7.54
C LEU A 17 0.82 1.00 -7.59
N VAL A 18 0.24 0.69 -8.75
CA VAL A 18 -0.55 -0.54 -8.95
C VAL A 18 0.33 -1.79 -8.85
N GLU A 19 1.53 -1.77 -9.45
CA GLU A 19 2.49 -2.86 -9.34
C GLU A 19 2.91 -3.13 -7.90
N GLU A 20 3.22 -2.08 -7.14
CA GLU A 20 3.58 -2.17 -5.72
C GLU A 20 2.42 -2.70 -4.87
N ILE A 21 1.17 -2.28 -5.14
CA ILE A 21 -0.02 -2.84 -4.48
C ILE A 21 -0.10 -4.36 -4.71
N LEU A 22 0.15 -4.82 -5.94
CA LEU A 22 0.14 -6.25 -6.27
C LEU A 22 1.29 -6.99 -5.58
N ALA A 23 2.49 -6.42 -5.56
CA ALA A 23 3.65 -6.97 -4.87
C ALA A 23 3.40 -7.14 -3.37
N VAL A 24 2.87 -6.11 -2.70
CA VAL A 24 2.57 -6.15 -1.25
C VAL A 24 1.45 -7.15 -0.95
N LYS A 25 0.44 -7.29 -1.82
CA LYS A 25 -0.60 -8.32 -1.68
C LYS A 25 -0.02 -9.75 -1.78
N LYS A 26 0.88 -9.99 -2.74
CA LYS A 26 1.60 -11.28 -2.86
C LYS A 26 2.44 -11.56 -1.62
N GLN A 27 3.16 -10.56 -1.11
CA GLN A 27 3.94 -10.69 0.12
C GLN A 27 3.04 -11.05 1.32
N LEU A 28 1.90 -10.39 1.48
CA LEU A 28 0.93 -10.73 2.53
C LEU A 28 0.41 -12.16 2.40
N PHE A 29 0.20 -12.64 1.17
CA PHE A 29 -0.19 -14.04 0.93
C PHE A 29 0.93 -15.01 1.36
N GLN A 30 2.18 -14.75 0.97
CA GLN A 30 3.35 -15.53 1.38
C GLN A 30 3.48 -15.60 2.91
N LEU A 31 3.32 -14.45 3.59
CA LEU A 31 3.38 -14.37 5.04
C LEU A 31 2.26 -15.17 5.71
N ARG A 32 1.04 -15.16 5.16
CA ARG A 32 -0.08 -15.98 5.64
C ARG A 32 0.22 -17.47 5.48
N LEU A 33 0.81 -17.87 4.35
CA LEU A 33 1.21 -19.24 4.11
C LEU A 33 2.29 -19.68 5.12
N GLN A 34 3.33 -18.87 5.33
CA GLN A 34 4.37 -19.12 6.34
C GLN A 34 3.80 -19.19 7.77
N LYS A 35 2.79 -18.37 8.08
CA LYS A 35 2.07 -18.45 9.35
C LYS A 35 1.32 -19.77 9.49
N ALA A 36 0.68 -20.25 8.42
CA ALA A 36 -0.02 -21.53 8.41
C ALA A 36 0.95 -22.72 8.57
N THR A 37 2.14 -22.66 7.97
CA THR A 37 3.19 -23.68 8.13
C THR A 37 3.96 -23.58 9.45
N ARG A 38 3.61 -22.62 10.33
CA ARG A 38 4.30 -22.33 11.59
C ARG A 38 5.79 -21.99 11.44
N GLN A 39 6.22 -21.56 10.26
CA GLN A 39 7.60 -21.14 9.95
C GLN A 39 7.75 -19.61 9.97
N LEU A 40 6.84 -18.91 10.66
CA LEU A 40 6.85 -17.46 10.68
C LEU A 40 7.91 -16.94 11.66
N GLU A 41 9.07 -16.56 11.15
CA GLU A 41 10.16 -16.05 11.98
C GLU A 41 9.98 -14.59 12.40
N LYS A 42 9.31 -13.77 11.58
CA LYS A 42 9.24 -12.31 11.77
C LYS A 42 7.80 -11.78 11.78
N PRO A 43 7.09 -11.84 12.93
CA PRO A 43 5.68 -11.41 13.05
C PRO A 43 5.44 -9.94 12.68
N HIS A 44 6.42 -9.07 12.90
CA HIS A 44 6.33 -7.65 12.59
C HIS A 44 6.18 -7.36 11.09
N GLN A 45 6.60 -8.28 10.21
CA GLN A 45 6.45 -8.11 8.75
C GLN A 45 4.99 -7.97 8.31
N PHE A 46 4.06 -8.60 9.02
CA PHE A 46 2.62 -8.40 8.79
C PHE A 46 2.21 -6.94 9.01
N ARG A 47 2.70 -6.31 10.10
CA ARG A 47 2.39 -4.91 10.41
C ARG A 47 2.97 -4.00 9.34
N HIS A 48 4.22 -4.22 8.93
CA HIS A 48 4.86 -3.44 7.88
C HIS A 48 4.15 -3.56 6.54
N ALA A 49 3.85 -4.78 6.08
CA ALA A 49 3.17 -5.01 4.80
C ALA A 49 1.74 -4.44 4.79
N ARG A 50 0.98 -4.62 5.88
CA ARG A 50 -0.37 -4.00 6.01
C ARG A 50 -0.31 -2.48 5.99
N HIS A 51 0.65 -1.89 6.70
CA HIS A 51 0.83 -0.44 6.72
C HIS A 51 1.20 0.09 5.34
N ARG A 52 2.17 -0.53 4.66
CA ARG A 52 2.55 -0.15 3.29
C ARG A 52 1.37 -0.24 2.33
N LEU A 53 0.58 -1.31 2.39
CA LEU A 53 -0.63 -1.45 1.58
C LEU A 53 -1.64 -0.33 1.83
N SER A 54 -1.90 0.03 3.09
CA SER A 54 -2.81 1.14 3.39
C SER A 54 -2.32 2.47 2.82
N GLN A 55 -1.01 2.75 2.91
CA GLN A 55 -0.43 3.97 2.36
C GLN A 55 -0.60 4.05 0.84
N LEU A 56 -0.33 2.95 0.13
CA LEU A 56 -0.49 2.89 -1.33
C LEU A 56 -1.95 3.11 -1.74
N LEU A 57 -2.90 2.45 -1.08
CA LEU A 57 -4.33 2.62 -1.34
C LEU A 57 -4.83 4.05 -1.04
N THR A 58 -4.27 4.69 0.00
CA THR A 58 -4.57 6.09 0.31
C THR A 58 -4.14 7.00 -0.84
N VAL A 59 -2.91 6.86 -1.35
CA VAL A 59 -2.42 7.65 -2.49
C VAL A 59 -3.26 7.39 -3.75
N GLU A 60 -3.61 6.14 -4.02
CA GLU A 60 -4.50 5.78 -5.14
C GLU A 60 -5.85 6.50 -5.04
N THR A 61 -6.43 6.52 -3.84
CA THR A 61 -7.71 7.17 -3.57
C THR A 61 -7.61 8.69 -3.66
N GLU A 62 -6.52 9.28 -3.16
CA GLU A 62 -6.23 10.72 -3.28
C GLU A 62 -6.14 11.14 -4.75
N ARG A 63 -5.43 10.38 -5.59
CA ARG A 63 -5.31 10.64 -7.04
C ARG A 63 -6.64 10.50 -7.77
N LYS A 64 -7.39 9.44 -7.48
CA LYS A 64 -8.75 9.24 -8.02
C LYS A 64 -9.69 10.38 -7.64
N ARG A 65 -9.63 10.86 -6.39
CA ARG A 65 -10.40 12.02 -5.92
C ARG A 65 -9.99 13.31 -6.61
N ALA A 66 -8.69 13.54 -6.83
CA ALA A 66 -8.21 14.69 -7.57
C ALA A 66 -8.70 14.68 -9.04
N ALA A 67 -8.68 13.52 -9.69
CA ALA A 67 -9.18 13.36 -11.06
C ALA A 67 -10.71 13.49 -11.18
N SER A 68 -11.46 13.19 -10.12
CA SER A 68 -12.93 13.25 -10.08
C SER A 68 -13.49 14.53 -9.45
N GLN A 69 -12.65 15.52 -9.10
CA GLN A 69 -13.09 16.89 -8.82
C GLN A 69 -12.84 17.82 -10.03
N PRO A 70 -13.65 17.76 -11.10
CA PRO A 70 -13.87 18.95 -11.91
C PRO A 70 -14.81 19.88 -11.12
N ALA A 71 -14.43 21.14 -10.99
CA ALA A 71 -15.25 22.23 -10.46
C ALA A 71 -15.79 22.04 -9.02
N LYS A 72 -15.04 22.55 -8.03
CA LYS A 72 -15.73 23.22 -6.93
C LYS A 72 -16.45 24.42 -7.53
N GLU A 73 -17.78 24.31 -7.56
CA GLU A 73 -18.74 25.37 -7.87
C GLU A 73 -18.27 26.69 -7.25
N GLN A 74 -17.95 27.63 -8.14
CA GLN A 74 -18.06 29.05 -7.85
C GLN A 74 -19.56 29.37 -7.91
N GLN A 75 -20.19 29.56 -6.76
CA GLN A 75 -21.41 30.37 -6.60
C GLN A 75 -21.33 31.11 -5.28
#